data_AF-A0A4V1UBC5-F1
#
_entry.id   AF-A0A4V1UBC5-F1
#
_cell.length_a   1.000
_cell.length_b   1.000
_cell.length_c   1.000
_cell.angle_alpha   90.00
_cell.angle_beta   90.00
_cell.angle_gamma   90.00
#
_symmetry.space_group_name_H-M   'P 1'
#
loop_
_entity.id
_entity.type
_entity.pdbx_description
1 polymer ?
#
loop_
_entity_poly.entity_id
_entity_poly.type
_entity_poly.pdbx_seq_one_letter_code
_entity_poly.pdbx_strand_id
1 'polypeptide(L)' 'EYSQKRRLLIAYNFMRSGNSVTDTARVIGYTGINNFTTAFKKEFGMLPSELIEQLKEN' A
#
# COMPACT_ATOMS: atom_id res chain seq x y z
N GLU A 1 7.50 7.60 14.06
CA GLU A 1 7.72 6.36 13.27
C GLU A 1 6.74 5.22 13.57
N TYR A 2 6.26 5.01 14.81
CA TYR A 2 5.27 3.95 15.13
C TYR A 2 3.92 4.02 14.38
N SER A 3 3.51 5.21 13.91
CA SER A 3 2.22 5.38 13.21
C SER A 3 2.28 5.03 11.72
N GLN A 4 3.43 5.21 11.05
CA GLN A 4 3.54 4.99 9.61
C GLN A 4 3.52 3.49 9.25
N LYS A 5 4.30 2.68 9.95
CA LYS A 5 4.33 1.22 9.77
C LYS A 5 2.94 0.60 9.94
N ARG A 6 2.19 1.03 10.97
CA ARG A 6 0.80 0.58 11.18
C ARG A 6 -0.13 0.96 10.03
N ARG A 7 -0.03 2.20 9.51
CA ARG A 7 -0.81 2.63 8.33
C ARG A 7 -0.47 1.81 7.09
N LEU A 8 0.81 1.51 6.88
CA LEU A 8 1.27 0.71 5.74
C LEU A 8 0.81 -0.75 5.85
N LEU A 9 0.75 -1.32 7.07
CA LEU A 9 0.17 -2.64 7.28
C LEU A 9 -1.34 -2.68 6.97
N ILE A 10 -2.08 -1.65 7.34
CA ILE A 10 -3.50 -1.51 6.97
C ILE A 10 -3.62 -1.44 5.44
N ALA A 11 -2.75 -0.67 4.78
CA ALA A 11 -2.72 -0.56 3.32
C ALA A 11 -2.50 -1.91 2.64
N TYR A 12 -1.56 -2.69 3.14
CA TYR A 12 -1.27 -4.03 2.64
C TYR A 12 -2.51 -4.93 2.71
N ASN A 13 -3.20 -4.93 3.86
CA ASN A 13 -4.41 -5.71 4.04
C ASN A 13 -5.56 -5.22 3.13
N PHE A 14 -5.71 -3.91 2.97
CA PHE A 14 -6.72 -3.32 2.07
C PHE A 14 -6.54 -3.79 0.63
N MET A 15 -5.30 -3.77 0.12
CA MET A 15 -4.99 -4.24 -1.23
C MET A 15 -5.21 -5.75 -1.37
N ARG A 16 -4.89 -6.55 -0.34
CA ARG A 16 -5.22 -7.99 -0.31
C ARG A 16 -6.71 -8.29 -0.33
N SER A 17 -7.54 -7.36 0.12
CA SER A 17 -9.00 -7.45 0.00
C SER A 17 -9.54 -6.98 -1.35
N GLY A 18 -8.68 -6.69 -2.34
CA GLY A 18 -9.07 -6.30 -3.70
C GLY A 18 -9.20 -4.81 -3.94
N ASN A 19 -8.79 -3.95 -3.00
CA ASN A 19 -8.84 -2.51 -3.19
C ASN A 19 -7.70 -2.02 -4.10
N SER A 20 -7.97 -0.96 -4.87
CA SER A 20 -6.95 -0.34 -5.72
C SER A 20 -5.85 0.35 -4.90
N VAL A 21 -4.68 0.53 -5.52
CA VAL A 21 -3.56 1.29 -4.94
C VAL A 21 -4.00 2.72 -4.58
N THR A 22 -4.78 3.36 -5.46
CA THR A 22 -5.23 4.75 -5.32
C THR A 22 -6.20 4.91 -4.16
N ASP A 23 -7.20 4.02 -4.06
CA ASP A 23 -8.19 4.09 -2.99
C ASP A 23 -7.53 3.78 -1.64
N THR A 24 -6.64 2.79 -1.62
CA THR A 24 -5.87 2.45 -0.43
C THR A 24 -5.08 3.65 0.07
N ALA A 25 -4.33 4.35 -0.80
CA ALA A 25 -3.55 5.52 -0.43
C ALA A 25 -4.40 6.64 0.19
N ARG A 26 -5.60 6.90 -0.36
CA ARG A 26 -6.55 7.87 0.20
C ARG A 26 -7.04 7.45 1.58
N VAL A 27 -7.46 6.21 1.75
CA VAL A 27 -8.02 5.70 3.01
C VAL A 27 -7.02 5.79 4.17
N ILE A 28 -5.75 5.52 3.91
CA ILE A 28 -4.71 5.60 4.94
C ILE A 28 -4.14 7.02 5.11
N GLY A 29 -4.72 8.03 4.46
CA GLY A 29 -4.40 9.45 4.66
C GLY A 29 -3.21 9.98 3.89
N TYR A 30 -2.79 9.33 2.79
CA TYR A 30 -1.80 9.91 1.88
C TYR A 30 -2.49 10.80 0.84
N THR A 31 -2.03 12.05 0.73
CA THR A 31 -2.48 12.99 -0.29
C THR A 31 -1.86 12.73 -1.66
N GLY A 32 -0.63 12.19 -1.67
CA GLY A 32 0.14 11.92 -2.87
C GLY A 32 0.53 10.45 -3.00
N ILE A 33 0.23 9.86 -4.16
CA ILE A 33 0.51 8.44 -4.44
C ILE A 33 2.02 8.15 -4.45
N ASN A 34 2.86 9.08 -4.90
CA ASN A 34 4.32 8.91 -4.94
C ASN A 34 4.92 8.74 -3.53
N ASN A 35 4.42 9.51 -2.55
CA ASN A 35 4.87 9.42 -1.15
C ASN A 35 4.42 8.09 -0.52
N PHE A 36 3.21 7.64 -0.86
CA PHE A 36 2.71 6.34 -0.43
C PHE A 36 3.57 5.21 -1.00
N THR A 37 3.75 5.19 -2.32
CA THR A 37 4.51 4.15 -3.03
C THR A 37 5.95 4.06 -2.52
N THR A 38 6.62 5.20 -2.31
CA THR A 38 7.98 5.22 -1.77
C THR A 38 8.04 4.65 -0.35
N ALA A 39 7.11 5.06 0.52
CA ALA A 39 7.04 4.57 1.90
C ALA A 39 6.70 3.07 1.96
N PHE A 40 5.76 2.63 1.12
CA PHE A 40 5.34 1.24 1.02
C PHE A 40 6.49 0.34 0.56
N LYS A 41 7.21 0.74 -0.50
CA LYS A 41 8.39 0.02 -0.98
C LYS A 41 9.49 -0.06 0.07
N LYS A 42 9.71 1.02 0.84
CA LYS A 42 10.69 1.02 1.92
C LYS A 42 10.34 0.02 3.03
N GLU A 43 9.05 -0.16 3.34
CA GLU A 43 8.59 -1.06 4.41
C GLU A 43 8.50 -2.53 3.97
N PHE A 44 8.01 -2.79 2.76
CA PHE A 44 7.71 -4.15 2.29
C PHE A 44 8.63 -4.67 1.18
N GLY A 45 9.55 -3.85 0.68
CA GLY A 45 10.50 -4.24 -0.37
C GLY A 45 9.94 -4.26 -1.79
N MET A 46 8.64 -4.04 -1.97
CA MET A 46 7.95 -4.08 -3.27
C MET A 46 7.00 -2.88 -3.44
N LEU A 47 6.67 -2.54 -4.69
CA LEU A 47 5.69 -1.53 -5.03
C LEU A 47 4.26 -2.02 -4.73
N PRO A 48 3.32 -1.13 -4.38
CA PRO A 48 1.91 -1.48 -4.25
C PRO A 48 1.32 -2.14 -5.51
N SER A 49 1.75 -1.70 -6.70
CA SER A 49 1.30 -2.29 -7.97
C SER A 49 1.81 -3.72 -8.15
N GLU A 50 3.05 -4.02 -7.75
CA GLU A 50 3.61 -5.37 -7.80
C GLU A 50 2.82 -6.32 -6.89
N LEU A 51 2.38 -5.83 -5.72
CA LEU A 51 1.51 -6.62 -4.84
C LEU A 51 0.16 -6.93 -5.52
N ILE A 52 -0.46 -5.94 -6.17
CA ILE A 52 -1.72 -6.15 -6.88
C ILE A 52 -1.57 -7.16 -8.01
N GLU A 53 -0.48 -7.11 -8.79
CA GLU A 53 -0.22 -8.11 -9.83
C GLU A 53 -0.02 -9.50 -9.22
N GLN A 54 0.77 -9.63 -8.15
CA GLN A 54 0.95 -10.90 -7.45
C GLN A 54 -0.36 -11.49 -6.92
N LEU A 55 -1.33 -10.65 -6.52
CA LEU A 55 -2.64 -11.09 -6.05
C LEU A 55 -3.56 -11.57 -7.17
N LYS A 56 -3.33 -11.21 -8.43
CA LYS A 56 -4.11 -11.69 -9.58
C LYS A 56 -3.66 -13.07 -10.07
N GLU A 57 -2.42 -13.45 -9.77
CA GLU A 57 -1.80 -14.70 -10.20
C GLU A 57 -2.05 -15.87 -9.24
N ASN A 58 -2.78 -15.64 -8.13
CA ASN A 58 -3.19 -16.65 -7.13
C ASN A 58 -4.71 -16.80 -7.10
#